data_AF-A0A248JR74-F1
#
_entry.id   AF-A0A248JR74-F1
#
_cell.length_a   1.000
_cell.length_b   1.000
_cell.length_c   1.000
_cell.angle_alpha   90.00
_cell.angle_beta   90.00
_cell.angle_gamma   90.00
#
_symmetry.space_group_name_H-M   'P 1'
#
loop_
_entity.id
_entity.type
_entity.pdbx_description
1 polymer ?
#
loop_
_entity_poly.entity_id
_entity_poly.type
_entity_poly.pdbx_seq_one_letter_code
_entity_poly.pdbx_strand_id
1 'polypeptide(L)' 'MTNVNLRLPDSTHEAAVRKAKQEGESLNAFIVRAVTAQLASTGEADRYFELRAGRAKPGALLEVLGKVRNTLPRDGDEVA' A
#
# COMPACT_ATOMS: atom_id res chain seq x y z
N MET A 1 19.46 5.24 5.08
CA MET A 1 19.10 4.07 4.24
C MET A 1 20.22 3.06 4.36
N THR A 2 19.90 1.78 4.55
CA THR A 2 20.90 0.70 4.58
C THR A 2 21.22 0.27 3.16
N ASN A 3 22.49 0.03 2.84
CA ASN A 3 22.90 -0.41 1.50
C ASN A 3 22.78 -1.94 1.41
N VAL A 4 22.15 -2.45 0.35
CA VAL A 4 22.00 -3.89 0.10
C VAL A 4 22.67 -4.24 -1.22
N ASN A 5 23.64 -5.14 -1.18
CA ASN A 5 24.30 -5.65 -2.38
C ASN A 5 23.62 -6.96 -2.82
N LEU A 6 22.94 -6.93 -3.96
CA LEU A 6 22.25 -8.08 -4.54
C LEU A 6 22.89 -8.46 -5.87
N ARG A 7 22.96 -9.77 -6.13
CA ARG A 7 23.30 -10.32 -7.44
C ARG A 7 22.04 -10.87 -8.08
N LEU A 8 21.73 -10.38 -9.28
CA LEU A 8 20.60 -10.84 -10.09
C LEU A 8 21.14 -11.69 -11.25
N PRO A 9 20.46 -12.77 -11.65
CA PRO A 9 20.72 -13.40 -12.94
C PRO A 9 20.56 -12.41 -14.08
N ASP A 10 21.34 -12.55 -15.15
CA ASP A 10 21.36 -11.60 -16.27
C ASP A 10 19.97 -11.37 -16.88
N SER A 11 19.21 -12.45 -17.11
CA SER A 11 17.85 -12.38 -17.64
C SER A 11 16.90 -11.56 -16.75
N THR A 12 17.03 -11.70 -15.43
CA THR A 12 16.24 -10.95 -14.44
C THR A 12 16.66 -9.48 -14.41
N HIS A 13 17.96 -9.21 -14.45
CA HIS A 13 18.48 -7.85 -14.51
C HIS A 13 17.98 -7.11 -15.75
N GLU A 14 18.07 -7.74 -16.93
CA GLU A 14 17.57 -7.16 -18.18
C GLU A 14 16.06 -6.89 -18.15
N ALA A 15 15.28 -7.82 -17.61
CA ALA A 15 13.84 -7.65 -17.46
C ALA A 15 13.50 -6.46 -16.55
N ALA A 16 14.20 -6.33 -15.41
CA ALA A 16 14.03 -5.21 -14.49
C ALA A 16 14.41 -3.88 -15.14
N VAL A 17 15.52 -3.83 -15.90
CA VAL A 17 15.94 -2.63 -16.64
C VAL A 17 14.90 -2.22 -17.67
N ARG A 18 14.37 -3.17 -18.46
CA ARG A 18 13.32 -2.87 -19.45
C ARG A 18 12.08 -2.31 -18.78
N LYS A 19 11.65 -2.91 -17.68
CA LYS A 19 10.46 -2.50 -16.93
C LYS A 19 10.62 -1.12 -16.30
N ALA A 20 11.74 -0.85 -15.64
CA ALA A 20 12.05 0.45 -15.05
C ALA A 20 12.05 1.57 -16.11
N LYS A 21 12.65 1.31 -17.29
CA LYS A 21 12.63 2.25 -18.43
C LYS A 21 11.21 2.53 -18.94
N GLN A 22 10.37 1.49 -19.07
CA GLN A 22 8.97 1.66 -19.49
C GLN A 22 8.18 2.54 -18.52
N GLU A 23 8.50 2.48 -17.23
CA GLU A 23 7.82 3.23 -16.17
C GLU A 23 8.50 4.58 -15.86
N GLY A 24 9.58 4.93 -16.57
CA GLY A 24 10.27 6.21 -16.41
C GLY A 24 11.04 6.35 -15.09
N GLU A 25 11.36 5.24 -14.42
CA GLU A 25 12.08 5.25 -13.14
C GLU A 25 13.47 4.60 -13.24
N SER A 26 14.35 4.89 -12.28
CA SER A 26 15.64 4.23 -12.18
C SER A 26 15.50 2.77 -11.74
N LEU A 27 16.45 1.91 -12.12
CA LEU A 27 16.45 0.50 -11.69
C LEU A 27 16.42 0.34 -10.15
N ASN A 28 17.16 1.19 -9.43
CA ASN A 28 17.17 1.14 -7.96
C ASN A 28 15.81 1.50 -7.38
N ALA A 29 15.15 2.54 -7.90
CA ALA A 29 13.80 2.92 -7.47
C ALA A 29 12.79 1.80 -7.75
N PHE A 30 12.88 1.17 -8.92
CA PHE A 30 12.08 0.00 -9.28
C PHE A 30 12.27 -1.16 -8.31
N ILE A 31 13.53 -1.52 -8.00
CA ILE A 31 13.83 -2.62 -7.07
C ILE A 31 13.27 -2.33 -5.67
N VAL A 32 13.46 -1.11 -5.16
CA VAL A 32 12.93 -0.72 -3.84
C VAL A 32 11.40 -0.83 -3.81
N ARG A 33 10.72 -0.34 -4.86
CA ARG A 33 9.27 -0.43 -4.97
C ARG A 33 8.79 -1.88 -5.06
N ALA A 34 9.44 -2.71 -5.87
CA ALA A 34 9.11 -4.13 -6.00
C ALA A 34 9.26 -4.89 -4.68
N VAL A 35 10.36 -4.66 -3.94
CA VAL A 35 10.57 -5.28 -2.62
C VAL A 35 9.53 -4.81 -1.61
N THR A 36 9.22 -3.51 -1.60
CA THR A 36 8.19 -2.94 -0.70
C THR A 36 6.81 -3.54 -1.00
N ALA A 37 6.44 -3.63 -2.28
CA ALA A 37 5.18 -4.21 -2.71
C ALA A 37 5.10 -5.70 -2.36
N GLN A 38 6.19 -6.44 -2.55
CA GLN A 38 6.25 -7.85 -2.18
C GLN A 38 6.06 -8.03 -0.68
N LEU A 39 6.76 -7.26 0.16
CA LEU A 39 6.61 -7.34 1.61
C LEU A 39 5.19 -7.02 2.05
N ALA A 40 4.60 -5.96 1.50
CA ALA A 40 3.19 -5.63 1.74
C ALA A 40 2.26 -6.78 1.32
N SER A 41 2.54 -7.44 0.19
CA SER A 41 1.75 -8.56 -0.30
C SER A 41 1.94 -9.85 0.50
N THR A 42 3.08 -10.07 1.15
CA THR A 42 3.42 -11.35 1.81
C THR A 42 3.21 -11.36 3.32
N GLY A 43 2.16 -10.70 3.82
CA GLY A 43 1.72 -10.81 5.21
C GLY A 43 2.15 -9.66 6.14
N GLU A 44 3.04 -8.74 5.71
CA GLU A 44 3.26 -7.51 6.48
C GLU A 44 2.04 -6.59 6.45
N ALA A 45 1.20 -6.65 5.40
CA ALA A 45 -0.09 -5.95 5.42
C ALA A 45 -0.98 -6.45 6.55
N ASP A 46 -1.15 -7.76 6.69
CA ASP A 46 -1.98 -8.35 7.74
C ASP A 46 -1.44 -8.02 9.13
N ARG A 47 -0.14 -8.22 9.34
CA ARG A 47 0.56 -7.84 10.59
C ARG A 47 0.41 -6.34 10.89
N TYR A 48 0.53 -5.47 9.88
CA TYR A 48 0.31 -4.04 10.05
C TYR A 48 -1.13 -3.72 10.43
N PHE A 49 -2.11 -4.35 9.77
CA PHE A 49 -3.53 -4.17 10.09
C PHE A 49 -3.86 -4.68 11.49
N GLU A 50 -3.31 -5.81 11.92
CA GLU A 50 -3.44 -6.33 13.29
C GLU A 50 -2.85 -5.37 14.33
N LEU A 51 -1.62 -4.89 14.13
CA LEU A 51 -0.99 -3.91 15.01
C LEU A 51 -1.77 -2.60 15.09
N ARG A 52 -2.33 -2.15 13.97
CA ARG A 52 -3.19 -0.96 13.90
C ARG A 52 -4.54 -1.20 14.58
N ALA A 53 -5.15 -2.37 14.38
CA ALA A 53 -6.39 -2.76 15.03
C ALA A 53 -6.23 -2.82 16.56
N GLY A 54 -5.08 -3.29 17.06
CA GLY A 54 -4.77 -3.27 18.49
C GLY A 54 -4.69 -1.86 19.11
N ARG A 55 -4.50 -0.82 18.29
CA ARG A 55 -4.53 0.58 18.71
C ARG A 55 -5.89 1.25 18.46
N ALA A 56 -6.83 0.56 17.84
CA ALA A 56 -8.15 1.11 17.58
C ALA A 56 -8.90 1.32 18.90
N LYS A 57 -9.64 2.42 18.97
CA LYS A 57 -10.55 2.69 20.09
C LYS A 57 -11.94 2.26 19.66
N PRO A 58 -12.51 1.16 20.20
CA PRO A 58 -13.87 0.76 19.90
C PRO A 58 -14.83 1.93 20.16
N GLY A 59 -15.78 2.16 19.24
CA GLY A 59 -16.76 3.24 19.36
C GLY A 59 -16.29 4.63 18.91
N ALA A 60 -14.98 4.90 18.77
CA ALA A 60 -14.50 6.21 18.32
C ALA A 60 -15.01 6.59 16.91
N LEU A 61 -15.24 5.58 16.04
CA LEU A 61 -15.88 5.81 14.75
C LEU A 61 -17.31 6.31 14.91
N LEU A 62 -18.09 5.73 15.83
CA LEU A 62 -19.48 6.16 16.08
C LEU A 62 -19.53 7.59 16.61
N GLU A 63 -18.58 7.98 17.46
CA GLU A 63 -18.46 9.37 17.92
C GLU A 63 -18.18 10.34 16.77
N VAL A 64 -17.32 9.95 15.83
CA VAL A 64 -17.04 10.76 14.63
C VAL A 64 -18.28 10.85 13.74
N LEU A 65 -18.95 9.72 13.49
CA LEU A 65 -20.16 9.67 12.67
C LEU A 65 -21.31 10.46 13.32
N GLY A 66 -21.41 10.48 14.64
CA GLY A 66 -22.41 11.27 15.37
C GLY A 66 -22.25 12.78 15.22
N LYS A 67 -21.10 13.28 14.73
CA LYS A 67 -20.90 14.70 14.40
C LYS A 67 -21.50 15.07 13.04
N VAL A 68 -21.76 14.09 12.19
CA VAL A 68 -22.33 14.33 10.86
C VAL A 68 -23.78 14.76 11.02
N ARG A 69 -24.19 15.78 10.27
CA ARG A 69 -25.58 16.24 10.30
C ARG A 69 -26.49 15.13 9.79
N ASN A 70 -27.56 14.87 10.53
CA ASN A 70 -28.60 13.95 10.10
C ASN A 70 -29.44 14.59 8.98
N THR A 71 -29.00 14.44 7.74
CA THR A 71 -29.69 14.90 6.53
C THR A 71 -29.99 13.73 5.61
N LEU A 72 -30.99 13.91 4.75
CA LEU A 72 -31.26 12.95 3.67
C LEU A 72 -30.01 12.75 2.80
N PRO A 73 -29.81 11.54 2.24
CA PRO A 73 -28.80 11.30 1.21
C PRO A 73 -28.97 12.28 0.05
N ARG A 74 -27.87 12.56 -0.66
CA ARG A 74 -27.94 13.39 -1.86
C ARG A 74 -28.46 12.56 -3.03
N ASP A 75 -29.03 13.22 -4.04
CA ASP A 75 -29.33 12.58 -5.32
C ASP A 75 -28.05 11.92 -5.86
N GLY A 76 -28.11 10.63 -6.20
CA GLY A 76 -26.94 9.80 -6.55
C GLY A 76 -26.38 8.93 -5.42
N ASP A 77 -26.79 9.12 -4.17
CA ASP A 77 -26.44 8.27 -3.02
C ASP A 77 -27.47 7.13 -2.81
N GLU A 78 -28.21 6.75 -3.86
CA GLU A 78 -29.22 5.68 -3.75
C GLU A 78 -28.55 4.32 -3.48
N VAL A 79 -29.14 3.54 -2.57
CA VAL A 79 -28.70 2.16 -2.35
C VAL A 79 -29.14 1.34 -3.56
N ALA A 80 -28.16 0.73 -4.25
CA ALA A 80 -28.40 -0.16 -5.39
C ALA A 80 -29.14 -1.45 -4.99
#